data_AF-A0AAD1R5U3-F1
#
_entry.id   AF-A0AAD1R5U3-F1
#
_cell.length_a   1.000
_cell.length_b   1.000
_cell.length_c   1.000
_cell.angle_alpha   90.00
_cell.angle_beta   90.00
_cell.angle_gamma   90.00
#
_symmetry.space_group_name_H-M   'P 1'
#
loop_
_entity.id
_entity.type
_entity.pdbx_description
1 polymer ?
#
loop_
_entity_poly.entity_id
_entity_poly.type
_entity_poly.pdbx_seq_one_letter_code
_entity_poly.pdbx_strand_id
1 'polypeptide(L)' 'MAPMYANAYMFQYEQHNILSQYGHLIKGYYRYIDDILILWQGTEQEALDMISTINYLPTPVRMTSTISKDK' A
#
# COMPACT_ATOMS: atom_id res chain seq x y z
N MET A 1 12.39 20.08 5.92
CA MET A 1 13.21 19.00 5.32
C MET A 1 12.60 17.62 5.54
N ALA A 2 12.21 17.23 6.77
CA ALA A 2 11.64 15.91 7.07
C ALA A 2 10.48 15.43 6.14
N PRO A 3 9.48 16.26 5.74
CA PRO A 3 8.39 15.80 4.87
C PRO A 3 8.84 15.41 3.46
N MET A 4 9.92 16.02 2.96
CA MET A 4 10.48 15.70 1.65
C MET A 4 11.14 14.31 1.66
N TYR A 5 11.84 13.98 2.74
CA TYR A 5 12.45 12.66 2.92
C TYR A 5 11.41 11.56 3.08
N ALA A 6 10.35 11.80 3.87
CA ALA A 6 9.23 10.87 3.99
C ALA A 6 8.58 10.59 2.62
N ASN A 7 8.33 11.64 1.83
CA ASN A 7 7.78 11.50 0.49
C ASN A 7 8.69 10.69 -0.46
N ALA A 8 9.99 10.94 -0.44
CA ALA A 8 10.94 10.21 -1.29
C ALA A 8 11.05 8.74 -0.88
N TYR A 9 11.10 8.47 0.43
CA TYR A 9 11.14 7.11 0.97
C TYR A 9 9.87 6.33 0.61
N MET A 10 8.69 6.90 0.86
CA MET A 10 7.41 6.27 0.54
C MET A 10 7.27 6.03 -0.95
N PHE A 11 7.65 6.99 -1.80
CA PHE A 11 7.64 6.78 -3.26
C PHE A 11 8.49 5.57 -3.69
N GLN A 12 9.72 5.45 -3.17
CA GLN A 12 10.56 4.29 -3.49
C GLN A 12 9.97 3.00 -2.95
N TYR A 13 9.46 3.02 -1.73
CA TYR A 13 8.84 1.87 -1.09
C TYR A 13 7.68 1.31 -1.91
N GLU A 14 6.79 2.19 -2.37
CA GLU A 14 5.58 1.83 -3.11
C GLU A 14 5.90 1.22 -4.45
N GLN A 15 6.86 1.80 -5.18
CA GLN A 15 7.27 1.28 -6.48
C GLN A 15 7.86 -0.12 -6.38
N HIS A 16 8.64 -0.41 -5.33
CA HIS A 16 9.32 -1.69 -5.19
C HIS A 16 8.44 -2.78 -4.57
N ASN A 17 7.59 -2.43 -3.61
CA ASN A 17 6.88 -3.42 -2.78
C ASN A 17 5.38 -3.51 -3.08
N ILE A 18 4.77 -2.51 -3.71
CA ILE A 18 3.32 -2.47 -3.96
C ILE A 18 3.03 -2.48 -5.47
N LEU A 19 3.43 -1.42 -6.17
CA LEU A 19 3.02 -1.18 -7.56
C LEU A 19 3.64 -2.19 -8.54
N SER A 20 4.88 -2.61 -8.31
CA SER A 20 5.55 -3.63 -9.12
C SER A 20 4.85 -4.99 -9.11
N GLN A 21 4.30 -5.40 -7.95
CA GLN A 21 3.73 -6.72 -7.74
C GLN A 21 2.20 -6.73 -7.89
N TYR A 22 1.53 -5.68 -7.39
CA TYR A 22 0.08 -5.60 -7.26
C TYR A 22 -0.55 -4.50 -8.12
N GLY A 23 0.23 -3.74 -8.90
CA GLY A 23 -0.29 -2.64 -9.71
C GLY A 23 -1.42 -3.04 -10.65
N HIS A 24 -1.42 -4.29 -11.14
CA HIS A 24 -2.48 -4.84 -11.98
C HIS A 24 -3.81 -5.08 -11.25
N LEU A 25 -3.82 -5.12 -9.91
CA LEU A 25 -5.00 -5.30 -9.05
C LEU A 25 -5.51 -3.97 -8.46
N ILE A 26 -4.89 -2.85 -8.82
CA ILE A 26 -5.19 -1.52 -8.29
C ILE A 26 -5.89 -0.69 -9.37
N LYS A 27 -7.14 -0.28 -9.12
CA LYS A 27 -7.89 0.67 -9.99
C LYS A 27 -7.53 2.12 -9.73
N GLY A 28 -7.13 2.44 -8.51
CA GLY A 28 -6.79 3.79 -8.09
C GLY A 28 -5.86 3.75 -6.89
N TYR A 29 -4.85 4.61 -6.91
CA TYR A 29 -3.84 4.68 -5.88
C TYR A 29 -3.65 6.14 -5.49
N TYR A 30 -3.97 6.48 -4.24
CA TYR A 30 -3.88 7.84 -3.73
C TYR A 30 -3.04 7.82 -2.45
N ARG A 31 -2.13 8.79 -2.34
CA ARG A 31 -1.20 8.88 -1.22
C ARG A 31 -1.19 10.29 -0.64
N TYR A 32 -1.19 10.37 0.68
CA TYR A 32 -0.95 11.59 1.43
C TYR A 32 0.16 11.35 2.46
N ILE A 33 1.40 11.68 2.10
CA ILE A 33 2.61 11.42 2.89
C ILE A 33 2.73 9.93 3.25
N ASP A 34 2.25 9.53 4.43
CA ASP A 34 2.33 8.17 4.96
C ASP A 34 1.00 7.41 4.84
N ASP A 35 -0.10 8.11 4.54
CA ASP A 35 -1.43 7.51 4.35
C ASP A 35 -1.62 7.08 2.90
N ILE A 36 -2.03 5.82 2.71
CA ILE A 36 -2.28 5.21 1.41
C ILE A 36 -3.75 4.79 1.31
N LEU A 37 -4.43 5.25 0.27
CA LEU A 37 -5.77 4.82 -0.12
C LEU A 37 -5.70 4.06 -1.45
N ILE A 38 -6.20 2.83 -1.45
CA ILE A 38 -6.19 1.95 -2.62
C ILE A 38 -7.63 1.59 -3.00
N LEU A 39 -7.98 1.86 -4.25
CA LEU A 39 -9.16 1.27 -4.87
C LEU A 39 -8.76 -0.08 -5.47
N TRP A 40 -9.17 -1.14 -4.80
CA TRP A 40 -8.80 -2.51 -5.17
C TRP A 40 -9.80 -3.12 -6.15
N GLN A 41 -9.31 -3.88 -7.13
CA GLN A 41 -10.14 -4.65 -8.07
C GLN A 41 -9.92 -6.16 -8.03
N GLY A 42 -8.95 -6.64 -7.26
CA GLY A 42 -8.79 -8.06 -6.98
C GLY A 42 -9.81 -8.56 -5.94
N THR A 43 -9.64 -9.80 -5.53
CA THR A 43 -10.38 -10.40 -4.43
C THR A 43 -9.93 -9.80 -3.08
N GLU A 44 -10.80 -9.92 -2.08
CA GLU A 44 -10.49 -9.54 -0.70
C GLU A 44 -9.29 -10.30 -0.15
N GLN A 45 -9.17 -11.59 -0.49
CA GLN A 45 -8.05 -12.42 -0.06
C GLN A 45 -6.72 -11.90 -0.63
N GLU A 46 -6.67 -11.54 -1.91
CA GLU A 46 -5.46 -10.96 -2.52
C GLU A 46 -5.06 -9.63 -1.87
N ALA A 47 -6.03 -8.82 -1.44
CA ALA A 47 -5.74 -7.59 -0.69
C ALA A 47 -5.14 -7.92 0.69
N LEU A 48 -5.71 -8.89 1.42
CA LEU A 48 -5.21 -9.34 2.72
C LEU A 48 -3.81 -9.96 2.62
N ASP A 49 -3.57 -10.73 1.56
CA ASP A 49 -2.27 -11.36 1.28
C ASP A 49 -1.21 -10.31 0.95
N MET A 50 -1.57 -9.26 0.19
CA MET A 50 -0.70 -8.11 -0.07
C MET A 50 -0.32 -7.42 1.25
N ILE A 51 -1.29 -7.09 2.10
CA ILE A 51 -1.06 -6.43 3.40
C ILE A 51 -0.15 -7.29 4.29
N SER A 52 -0.42 -8.60 4.34
CA SER A 52 0.36 -9.54 5.14
C SER A 52 1.80 -9.66 4.64
N THR A 53 1.99 -9.72 3.31
CA THR A 53 3.31 -9.78 2.68
C THR A 53 4.13 -8.53 3.00
N ILE A 54 3.53 -7.36 2.85
CA ILE A 54 4.14 -6.07 3.18
C ILE A 54 4.56 -6.00 4.65
N ASN A 55 3.69 -6.45 5.56
CA ASN A 55 3.98 -6.47 6.99
C ASN A 55 5.09 -7.46 7.38
N TYR A 56 5.40 -8.45 6.55
CA TYR A 56 6.50 -9.38 6.78
C TYR A 56 7.86 -8.84 6.31
N LEU A 57 7.88 -7.80 5.46
CA LEU A 57 9.13 -7.22 4.98
C LEU A 57 9.94 -6.62 6.15
N PRO A 58 11.29 -6.71 6.11
CA PRO A 58 12.19 -6.11 7.09
C PRO A 58 12.32 -4.60 6.86
N THR A 59 11.18 -3.92 6.83
CA THR A 59 11.06 -2.47 6.64
C THR A 59 10.34 -1.86 7.84
N PRO A 60 10.58 -0.57 8.15
CA PRO A 60 9.86 0.13 9.23
C PRO A 60 8.37 0.35 8.92
N VAL A 61 7.92 0.10 7.69
CA VAL A 61 6.52 0.30 7.28
C VAL A 61 5.67 -0.87 7.78
N ARG A 62 4.56 -0.53 8.45
CA ARG A 62 3.52 -1.47 8.88
C ARG A 62 2.16 -0.95 8.44
N MET A 63 1.46 -1.75 7.66
CA MET A 63 0.12 -1.44 7.17
C MET A 63 -0.91 -1.95 8.17
N THR A 64 -1.81 -1.04 8.54
CA THR A 64 -3.05 -1.37 9.24
C THR A 64 -4.19 -1.24 8.23
N SER A 65 -5.05 -2.26 8.12
CA SER A 65 -6.16 -2.25 7.18
C SER A 65 -7.49 -2.33 7.91
N THR A 66 -8.52 -1.71 7.32
CA THR A 66 -9.92 -1.86 7.70
C THR A 66 -10.71 -2.04 6.43
N ILE A 67 -11.40 -3.16 6.29
CA ILE A 67 -12.20 -3.48 5.10
C ILE A 67 -13.66 -3.18 5.44
N SER A 68 -14.24 -2.20 4.74
CA SER A 68 -15.68 -1.93 4.80
C SER A 68 -16.34 -2.40 3.51
N LYS A 69 -17.40 -3.18 3.63
CA LYS A 69 -18.31 -3.48 2.52
C LYS A 69 -19.56 -2.64 2.71
N ASP A 70 -19.82 -1.73 1.79
CA ASP A 70 -21.16 -1.16 1.67
C ASP A 70 -22.12 -2.32 1.35
N LYS A 71 -23.17 -2.44 2.16
CA LYS A 71 -24.22 -3.46 2.03
C LYS A 71 -25.17 -3.13 0.90
#